data_AF-W6KRJ6-F1
#
_entry.id   AF-W6KRJ6-F1
#
_cell.length_a   1.000
_cell.length_b   1.000
_cell.length_c   1.000
_cell.angle_alpha   90.00
_cell.angle_beta   90.00
_cell.angle_gamma   90.00
#
_symmetry.space_group_name_H-M   'P 1'
#
loop_
_entity.id
_entity.type
_entity.pdbx_description
1 polymer ?
#
loop_
_entity_poly.entity_id
_entity_poly.type
_entity_poly.pdbx_seq_one_letter_code
_entity_poly.pdbx_strand_id
1 'polypeptide(L)'
;MSCKPTPLVPDWEALKECGNHAFKSNLFKDAVDIYSKAINAKADEPVLYSNRSAAFLKQSEFNQAAVDAKKAVDLDKTFIKAYSRLHSALCNLGDFRRAAEEMKNGVIEFNAKSSDAKAEEDLKLLKELRTSAENADKAFRRAEQLVADGDHQGACRVASDVLRQFPNCASVAFLYAECTVFKDPETTSKLLAQFADRYSNNSHYLYLRALVLYYRGDSSFAIAQELLKQALELDPDNSKFSVLLKKIRNIERHKEAGNNFFRQKCSREAIEEYTVAIQADTTNVRVNAIIRGNRAAARMDVKDFQGALLDCDYAIKNGVDSAKLYARRSRVRERLDMYDDALHDMQHAAEIDNKFTAELQQLKVRVKRAKRCDYYKILDLSPNESDDSTIKRAYKKACLQWHPDKWAHASEEERAHAEKKFKDIAEAFGVLSDPKKKRLYDSGQMDNDVEGSYQASTGFPAGNEDVINIMNMMFSDGRMGGFSNGTFQRTTFGRGGKRRGNANSFFTYSQF
;
A
#
# COMPACT_ATOMS: atom_id res chain seq x y z
N MET A 1 54.96 59.94 34.67
CA MET A 1 54.11 58.75 34.88
C MET A 1 53.11 58.69 33.74
N SER A 2 53.31 57.79 32.78
CA SER A 2 52.41 57.61 31.63
C SER A 2 51.34 56.60 32.03
N CYS A 3 50.13 57.07 32.35
CA CYS A 3 48.95 56.21 32.44
C CYS A 3 48.55 55.82 31.01
N LYS A 4 48.82 54.57 30.62
CA LYS A 4 48.20 53.99 29.44
C LYS A 4 46.68 53.96 29.67
N PRO A 5 45.85 54.39 28.71
CA PRO A 5 44.41 54.22 28.82
C PRO A 5 44.12 52.72 28.86
N THR A 6 43.52 52.26 29.97
CA THR A 6 42.87 50.94 30.03
C THR A 6 41.90 50.85 28.86
N PRO A 7 41.94 49.78 28.04
CA PRO A 7 41.00 49.63 26.94
C PRO A 7 39.59 49.68 27.50
N LEU A 8 38.75 50.56 26.94
CA LEU A 8 37.34 50.67 27.30
C LEU A 8 36.73 49.27 27.15
N VAL A 9 36.37 48.63 28.27
CA VAL A 9 35.64 47.37 28.22
C VAL A 9 34.33 47.68 27.49
N PRO A 10 34.03 46.99 26.37
CA PRO A 10 32.82 47.28 25.62
C PRO A 10 31.61 47.11 26.53
N ASP A 11 30.73 48.11 26.54
CA ASP A 11 29.53 48.12 27.38
C ASP A 11 28.68 46.88 27.10
N TRP A 12 28.47 46.09 28.16
CA TRP A 12 27.76 44.82 28.07
C TRP A 12 26.27 45.03 27.70
N GLU A 13 25.69 46.18 28.02
CA GLU A 13 24.31 46.52 27.65
C GLU A 13 24.18 46.75 26.15
N ALA A 14 25.12 47.52 25.56
CA ALA A 14 25.20 47.70 24.11
C ALA A 14 25.43 46.36 23.39
N LEU A 15 26.36 45.52 23.89
CA LEU A 15 26.59 44.18 23.34
C LEU A 15 25.34 43.30 23.43
N LYS A 16 24.62 43.33 24.56
CA LYS A 16 23.35 42.61 24.73
C LYS A 16 22.33 43.05 23.68
N GLU A 17 22.16 44.35 23.44
CA GLU A 17 21.21 44.84 22.43
C GLU A 17 21.64 44.50 21.00
N CYS A 18 22.94 44.54 20.69
CA CYS A 18 23.47 44.03 19.43
C CYS A 18 23.17 42.53 19.25
N GLY A 19 23.34 41.73 20.31
CA GLY A 19 23.01 40.31 20.31
C GLY A 19 21.51 40.06 20.13
N ASN A 20 20.66 40.87 20.79
CA ASN A 20 19.21 40.83 20.63
C ASN A 20 18.80 41.15 19.19
N HIS A 21 19.44 42.13 18.56
CA HIS A 21 19.22 42.48 17.16
C HIS A 21 19.61 41.32 16.24
N ALA A 22 20.82 40.76 16.40
CA ALA A 22 21.27 39.60 15.62
C ALA A 22 20.32 38.40 15.78
N PHE A 23 19.85 38.13 17.01
CA PHE A 23 18.89 37.07 17.30
C PHE A 23 17.55 37.30 16.58
N LYS A 24 17.01 38.52 16.63
CA LYS A 24 15.76 38.89 15.91
C LYS A 24 15.92 38.78 14.40
N SER A 25 17.12 39.00 13.88
CA SER A 25 17.47 38.85 12.46
C SER A 25 17.77 37.40 12.05
N ASN A 26 17.53 36.40 12.92
CA ASN A 26 17.85 34.98 12.73
C ASN A 26 19.35 34.67 12.51
N LEU A 27 20.24 35.61 12.84
CA LEU A 27 21.69 35.43 12.79
C LEU A 27 22.17 34.80 14.10
N PHE A 28 21.77 33.55 14.34
CA PHE A 28 21.95 32.93 15.65
C PHE A 28 23.42 32.70 16.02
N LYS A 29 24.29 32.42 15.04
CA LYS A 29 25.74 32.27 15.27
C LYS A 29 26.35 33.59 15.74
N ASP A 30 26.09 34.68 15.02
CA ASP A 30 26.55 36.02 15.40
C ASP A 30 25.99 36.44 16.75
N ALA A 31 24.71 36.12 17.03
CA ALA A 31 24.11 36.36 18.34
C ALA A 31 24.87 35.64 19.46
N VAL A 32 25.24 34.36 19.27
CA VAL A 32 26.06 33.61 20.24
C VAL A 32 27.41 34.28 20.48
N ASP A 33 28.09 34.72 19.41
CA ASP A 33 29.40 35.38 19.52
C ASP A 33 29.29 36.72 20.26
N ILE A 34 28.27 37.51 19.95
CA ILE A 34 28.03 38.81 20.60
C ILE A 34 27.65 38.62 22.07
N TYR A 35 26.76 37.68 22.41
CA TYR A 35 26.44 37.40 23.81
C TYR A 35 27.65 36.86 24.57
N SER A 36 28.53 36.09 23.93
CA SER A 36 29.77 35.63 24.55
C SER A 36 30.70 36.80 24.90
N LYS A 37 30.80 37.82 24.03
CA LYS A 37 31.50 39.07 24.34
C LYS A 37 30.85 39.81 25.51
N ALA A 38 29.51 39.87 25.55
CA ALA A 38 28.79 40.49 26.65
C ALA A 38 29.05 39.78 27.99
N ILE A 39 29.06 38.43 28.00
CA ILE A 39 29.36 37.62 29.19
C ILE A 39 30.79 37.83 29.66
N ASN A 40 31.76 37.98 28.75
CA ASN A 40 33.14 38.30 29.11
C ASN A 40 33.27 39.70 29.74
N ALA A 41 32.42 40.65 29.34
CA ALA A 41 32.35 41.98 29.95
C ALA A 41 31.63 41.97 31.31
N LYS A 42 30.59 41.13 31.47
CA LYS A 42 29.78 41.02 32.69
C LYS A 42 29.31 39.57 32.92
N ALA A 43 30.06 38.83 33.74
CA ALA A 43 29.88 37.38 33.91
C ALA A 43 28.80 36.97 34.92
N ASP A 44 28.29 37.90 35.73
CA ASP A 44 27.29 37.69 36.78
C ASP A 44 25.86 38.08 36.35
N GLU A 45 25.66 38.46 35.08
CA GLU A 45 24.35 38.86 34.56
C GLU A 45 23.56 37.66 33.99
N PRO A 46 22.47 37.21 34.64
CA PRO A 46 21.71 36.02 34.23
C PRO A 46 21.06 36.16 32.84
N VAL A 47 20.65 37.37 32.45
CA VAL A 47 19.99 37.62 31.16
C VAL A 47 20.88 37.27 29.98
N LEU A 48 22.19 37.47 30.09
CA LEU A 48 23.14 37.20 29.00
C LEU A 48 23.24 35.70 28.70
N TYR A 49 23.41 34.87 29.73
CA TYR A 49 23.39 33.41 29.57
C TYR A 49 22.04 32.92 29.06
N SER A 50 20.94 33.48 29.58
CA SER A 50 19.59 33.10 29.13
C SER A 50 19.36 33.45 27.65
N ASN A 51 19.84 34.60 27.17
CA ASN A 51 19.74 34.99 25.78
C ASN A 51 20.65 34.14 24.86
N ARG A 52 21.88 33.83 25.30
CA ARG A 52 22.79 32.93 24.56
C ARG A 52 22.26 31.50 24.49
N SER A 53 21.65 31.01 25.58
CA SER A 53 20.90 29.73 25.59
C SER A 53 19.78 29.71 24.55
N ALA A 54 19.02 30.80 24.42
CA ALA A 54 17.99 30.93 23.39
C ALA A 54 18.58 30.82 21.97
N ALA A 55 19.73 31.44 21.72
CA ALA A 55 20.42 31.35 20.44
C ALA A 55 20.93 29.93 20.17
N PHE A 56 21.46 29.23 21.17
CA PHE A 56 21.84 27.81 21.06
C PHE A 56 20.63 26.90 20.79
N LEU A 57 19.48 27.12 21.44
CA LEU A 57 18.24 26.38 21.14
C LEU A 57 17.83 26.51 19.67
N LYS A 58 17.96 27.71 19.09
CA LYS A 58 17.65 27.95 17.66
C LYS A 58 18.66 27.31 16.72
N GLN A 59 19.90 27.15 17.16
CA GLN A 59 20.93 26.37 16.45
C GLN A 59 20.85 24.88 16.71
N SER A 60 19.89 24.42 17.53
CA SER A 60 19.76 22.99 17.85
C SER A 60 20.95 22.42 18.64
N GLU A 61 21.73 23.30 19.29
CA GLU A 61 22.90 23.03 20.16
C GLU A 61 22.42 22.87 21.63
N PHE A 62 21.71 21.77 21.89
CA PHE A 62 20.94 21.62 23.14
C PHE A 62 21.80 21.46 24.39
N ASN A 63 23.01 20.88 24.27
CA ASN A 63 23.93 20.74 25.40
C ASN A 63 24.38 22.11 25.94
N GLN A 64 24.86 22.97 25.04
CA GLN A 64 25.31 24.33 25.35
C GLN A 64 24.14 25.18 25.84
N ALA A 65 22.96 25.04 25.23
CA ALA A 65 21.74 25.69 25.69
C ALA A 65 21.37 25.32 27.13
N ALA A 66 21.49 24.04 27.51
CA ALA A 66 21.20 23.57 28.87
C ALA A 66 22.19 24.13 29.88
N VAL A 67 23.49 24.13 29.55
CA VAL A 67 24.55 24.69 30.42
C VAL A 67 24.30 26.18 30.70
N ASP A 68 24.05 26.98 29.66
CA ASP A 68 23.80 28.41 29.81
C ASP A 68 22.48 28.69 30.54
N ALA A 69 21.41 27.94 30.24
CA ALA A 69 20.13 28.10 30.93
C ALA A 69 20.26 27.77 32.42
N LYS A 70 20.99 26.71 32.75
CA LYS A 70 21.26 26.32 34.14
C LYS A 70 22.08 27.39 34.86
N LYS A 71 23.12 27.93 34.22
CA LYS A 71 23.90 29.04 34.78
C LYS A 71 23.04 30.27 35.07
N ALA A 72 22.12 30.63 34.17
CA ALA A 72 21.17 31.73 34.38
C ALA A 72 20.23 31.47 35.57
N VAL A 73 19.69 30.24 35.69
CA VAL A 73 18.88 29.83 36.85
C VAL A 73 19.69 29.89 38.15
N ASP A 74 20.96 29.51 38.11
CA ASP A 74 21.80 29.50 39.30
C ASP A 74 22.17 30.90 39.79
N LEU A 75 22.30 31.87 38.87
CA LEU A 75 22.47 33.29 39.18
C LEU A 75 21.18 33.94 39.68
N ASP A 76 20.03 33.63 39.07
CA ASP A 76 18.71 34.11 39.50
C ASP A 76 17.67 32.98 39.51
N LYS A 77 17.33 32.54 40.73
CA LYS A 77 16.38 31.44 40.97
C LYS A 77 14.93 31.82 40.67
N THR A 78 14.63 33.10 40.49
CA THR A 78 13.30 33.61 40.10
C THR A 78 13.17 33.83 38.59
N PHE A 79 14.23 33.54 37.82
CA PHE A 79 14.23 33.82 36.39
C PHE A 79 13.49 32.77 35.56
N ILE A 80 12.16 32.91 35.43
CA ILE A 80 11.31 31.92 34.76
C ILE A 80 11.73 31.60 33.32
N LYS A 81 12.18 32.61 32.55
CA LYS A 81 12.59 32.40 31.15
C LYS A 81 13.85 31.55 31.04
N ALA A 82 14.68 31.49 32.08
CA ALA A 82 15.82 30.58 32.13
C ALA A 82 15.36 29.14 32.39
N TYR A 83 14.38 28.91 33.28
CA TYR A 83 13.75 27.60 33.45
C TYR A 83 13.08 27.08 32.18
N SER A 84 12.33 27.92 31.45
CA SER A 84 11.70 27.50 30.19
C SER A 84 12.73 27.05 29.15
N ARG A 85 13.89 27.72 29.10
CA ARG A 85 15.00 27.35 28.20
C ARG A 85 15.71 26.09 28.66
N LEU A 86 15.93 25.93 29.97
CA LEU A 86 16.53 24.72 30.55
C LEU A 86 15.64 23.50 30.29
N HIS A 87 14.33 23.62 30.54
CA HIS A 87 13.35 22.59 30.22
C HIS A 87 13.40 22.21 28.73
N SER A 88 13.33 23.21 27.84
CA SER A 88 13.37 22.98 26.40
C SER A 88 14.67 22.29 25.97
N ALA A 89 15.82 22.71 26.50
CA ALA A 89 17.11 22.12 26.18
C ALA A 89 17.19 20.66 26.65
N LEU A 90 16.85 20.37 27.91
CA LEU A 90 16.89 19.03 28.48
C LEU A 90 15.89 18.08 27.80
N CYS A 91 14.66 18.52 27.52
CA CYS A 91 13.68 17.70 26.80
C CYS A 91 14.13 17.39 25.36
N ASN A 92 14.78 18.33 24.66
CA ASN A 92 15.33 18.06 23.33
C ASN A 92 16.60 17.19 23.35
N LEU A 93 17.31 17.11 24.48
CA LEU A 93 18.35 16.11 24.72
C LEU A 93 17.77 14.72 25.05
N GLY A 94 16.46 14.63 25.28
CA GLY A 94 15.80 13.41 25.75
C GLY A 94 15.95 13.15 27.25
N ASP A 95 16.53 14.10 27.98
CA ASP A 95 16.77 13.99 29.43
C ASP A 95 15.57 14.53 30.21
N PHE A 96 14.41 13.92 29.99
CA PHE A 96 13.14 14.33 30.57
C PHE A 96 13.15 14.22 32.10
N ARG A 97 13.88 13.24 32.64
CA ARG A 97 14.04 13.06 34.09
C ARG A 97 14.76 14.24 34.72
N ARG A 98 15.95 14.63 34.21
CA ARG A 98 16.65 15.82 34.71
C ARG A 98 15.82 17.08 34.50
N ALA A 99 15.10 17.20 33.39
CA ALA A 99 14.18 18.32 33.18
C ALA A 99 13.14 18.40 34.30
N ALA A 100 12.48 17.29 34.65
CA ALA A 100 11.48 17.25 35.72
C ALA A 100 12.09 17.59 37.09
N GLU A 101 13.28 17.06 37.41
CA GLU A 101 13.98 17.33 38.66
C GLU A 101 14.38 18.80 38.80
N GLU A 102 14.96 19.41 37.75
CA GLU A 102 15.33 20.83 37.77
C GLU A 102 14.09 21.74 37.90
N MET A 103 12.98 21.42 37.22
CA MET A 103 11.75 22.19 37.38
C MET A 103 11.15 22.02 38.78
N LYS A 104 11.23 20.81 39.36
CA LYS A 104 10.78 20.53 40.73
C LYS A 104 11.60 21.33 41.76
N ASN A 105 12.92 21.33 41.63
CA ASN A 105 13.80 22.12 42.49
C ASN A 105 13.52 23.61 42.31
N GLY A 106 13.29 24.05 41.07
CA GLY A 106 12.88 25.41 40.77
C GLY A 106 11.61 25.84 41.48
N VAL A 107 10.55 25.01 41.50
CA VAL A 107 9.30 25.30 42.24
C VAL A 107 9.56 25.53 43.72
N ILE A 108 10.46 24.76 44.34
CA ILE A 108 10.82 24.89 45.76
C ILE A 108 11.55 26.23 46.00
N GLU A 109 12.58 26.51 45.21
CA GLU A 109 13.39 27.74 45.30
C GLU A 109 12.57 29.01 45.02
N PHE A 110 11.64 28.93 44.06
CA PHE A 110 10.79 30.06 43.67
C PHE A 110 9.81 30.44 44.79
N ASN A 111 9.18 29.43 45.42
CA ASN A 111 8.31 29.64 46.59
C ASN A 111 9.07 30.23 47.79
N ALA A 112 10.35 29.92 47.95
CA ALA A 112 11.16 30.43 49.05
C ALA A 112 11.57 31.90 48.87
N LYS A 113 11.52 32.45 47.65
CA LYS A 113 12.13 33.74 47.29
C LYS A 113 11.17 34.79 46.74
N SER A 114 9.90 34.47 46.46
CA SER A 114 9.00 35.37 45.75
C SER A 114 7.58 35.35 46.30
N SER A 115 6.96 36.53 46.46
CA SER A 115 5.65 36.72 47.12
C SER A 115 4.64 37.61 46.36
N ASP A 116 4.94 38.05 45.14
CA ASP A 116 4.10 39.01 44.39
C ASP A 116 3.23 38.32 43.31
N ALA A 117 2.17 38.97 42.80
CA ALA A 117 1.24 38.36 41.83
C ALA A 117 1.89 37.85 40.53
N LYS A 118 2.96 38.51 40.05
CA LYS A 118 3.76 38.03 38.90
C LYS A 118 4.49 36.72 39.21
N ALA A 119 4.84 36.51 40.48
CA ALA A 119 5.42 35.28 40.97
C ALA A 119 4.43 34.11 40.87
N GLU A 120 3.13 34.35 41.03
CA GLU A 120 2.12 33.29 40.90
C GLU A 120 1.98 32.78 39.47
N GLU A 121 2.01 33.67 38.47
CA GLU A 121 1.96 33.28 37.06
C GLU A 121 3.23 32.53 36.63
N ASP A 122 4.41 33.03 37.01
CA ASP A 122 5.68 32.38 36.74
C ASP A 122 5.78 31.01 37.44
N LEU A 123 5.27 30.90 38.68
CA LEU A 123 5.19 29.63 39.40
C LEU A 123 4.23 28.64 38.74
N LYS A 124 3.10 29.12 38.21
CA LYS A 124 2.16 28.28 37.45
C LYS A 124 2.84 27.72 36.20
N LEU A 125 3.52 28.57 35.43
CA LEU A 125 4.29 28.14 34.27
C LEU A 125 5.36 27.10 34.65
N LEU A 126 6.09 27.32 35.75
CA LEU A 126 7.11 26.39 36.23
C LEU A 126 6.53 25.02 36.60
N LYS A 127 5.33 24.98 37.21
CA LYS A 127 4.59 23.74 37.50
C LYS A 127 4.12 23.04 36.22
N GLU A 128 3.70 23.80 35.21
CA GLU A 128 3.33 23.26 33.90
C GLU A 128 4.54 22.63 33.18
N LEU A 129 5.70 23.30 33.20
CA LEU A 129 6.96 22.77 32.66
C LEU A 129 7.38 21.48 33.37
N ARG A 130 7.24 21.43 34.71
CA ARG A 130 7.49 20.19 35.48
C ARG A 130 6.57 19.06 35.03
N THR A 131 5.26 19.32 34.99
CA THR A 131 4.25 18.31 34.60
C THR A 131 4.48 17.81 33.17
N SER A 132 4.82 18.71 32.26
CA SER A 132 5.22 18.40 30.88
C SER A 132 6.39 17.42 30.85
N ALA A 133 7.48 17.71 31.58
CA ALA A 133 8.66 16.84 31.64
C ALA A 133 8.38 15.49 32.30
N GLU A 134 7.61 15.46 33.39
CA GLU A 134 7.23 14.21 34.09
C GLU A 134 6.38 13.29 33.20
N ASN A 135 5.44 13.86 32.45
CA ASN A 135 4.60 13.10 31.52
C ASN A 135 5.42 12.56 30.35
N ALA A 136 6.33 13.37 29.80
CA ALA A 136 7.24 12.96 28.74
C ALA A 136 8.18 11.84 29.19
N ASP A 137 8.77 11.94 30.37
CA ASP A 137 9.65 10.91 30.95
C ASP A 137 8.91 9.58 31.17
N LYS A 138 7.69 9.62 31.72
CA LYS A 138 6.85 8.42 31.89
C LYS A 138 6.49 7.78 30.54
N ALA A 139 6.07 8.59 29.57
CA ALA A 139 5.68 8.11 28.25
C ALA A 139 6.88 7.53 27.49
N PHE A 140 8.03 8.21 27.51
CA PHE A 140 9.24 7.75 26.84
C PHE A 140 9.75 6.42 27.42
N ARG A 141 9.84 6.31 28.75
CA ARG A 141 10.20 5.04 29.40
C ARG A 141 9.21 3.91 29.12
N ARG A 142 7.91 4.24 29.04
CA ARG A 142 6.89 3.26 28.65
C ARG A 142 7.09 2.79 27.20
N ALA A 143 7.43 3.70 26.29
CA ALA A 143 7.72 3.35 24.90
C ALA A 143 8.96 2.45 24.79
N GLU A 144 10.04 2.76 25.52
CA GLU A 144 11.25 1.90 25.59
C GLU A 144 10.92 0.50 26.11
N GLN A 145 10.12 0.41 27.17
CA GLN A 145 9.68 -0.88 27.71
C GLN A 145 8.85 -1.66 26.68
N LEU A 146 7.91 -1.00 25.99
CA LEU A 146 7.10 -1.64 24.94
C LEU A 146 7.96 -2.17 23.78
N VAL A 147 9.02 -1.46 23.40
CA VAL A 147 10.01 -1.97 22.42
C VAL A 147 10.72 -3.21 22.96
N ALA A 148 11.16 -3.19 24.23
CA ALA A 148 11.81 -4.33 24.87
C ALA A 148 10.88 -5.56 24.97
N ASP A 149 9.59 -5.32 25.20
CA ASP A 149 8.54 -6.35 25.24
C ASP A 149 8.13 -6.84 23.83
N GLY A 150 8.63 -6.20 22.76
CA GLY A 150 8.31 -6.51 21.36
C GLY A 150 7.02 -5.89 20.83
N ASP A 151 6.30 -5.09 21.62
CA ASP A 151 5.11 -4.35 21.20
C ASP A 151 5.49 -3.02 20.51
N HIS A 152 5.97 -3.15 19.27
CA HIS A 152 6.35 -2.01 18.43
C HIS A 152 5.16 -1.10 18.09
N GLN A 153 3.93 -1.63 18.06
CA GLN A 153 2.74 -0.83 17.75
C GLN A 153 2.31 0.04 18.93
N GLY A 154 2.32 -0.51 20.15
CA GLY A 154 2.12 0.24 21.37
C GLY A 154 3.21 1.31 21.55
N ALA A 155 4.47 0.93 21.38
CA ALA A 155 5.61 1.85 21.47
C ALA A 155 5.48 3.03 20.50
N CYS A 156 5.12 2.75 19.23
CA CYS A 156 4.88 3.77 18.21
C CYS A 156 3.82 4.79 18.63
N ARG A 157 2.69 4.34 19.20
CA ARG A 157 1.61 5.24 19.63
C ARG A 157 2.09 6.18 20.73
N VAL A 158 2.69 5.63 21.78
CA VAL A 158 3.18 6.42 22.92
C VAL A 158 4.30 7.38 22.50
N ALA A 159 5.26 6.90 21.70
CA ALA A 159 6.36 7.73 21.20
C ALA A 159 5.88 8.86 20.28
N SER A 160 4.79 8.65 19.52
CA SER A 160 4.25 9.67 18.60
C SER A 160 3.75 10.92 19.33
N ASP A 161 3.17 10.76 20.52
CA ASP A 161 2.66 11.87 21.31
C ASP A 161 3.81 12.69 21.91
N VAL A 162 4.84 12.00 22.41
CA VAL A 162 6.06 12.66 22.91
C VAL A 162 6.79 13.38 21.76
N LEU A 163 6.88 12.75 20.58
CA LEU A 163 7.52 13.35 19.41
C LEU A 163 6.77 14.59 18.93
N ARG A 164 5.43 14.60 18.99
CA ARG A 164 4.63 15.78 18.67
C ARG A 164 4.94 16.95 19.60
N GLN A 165 5.18 16.67 20.88
CA GLN A 165 5.51 17.67 21.88
C GLN A 165 6.98 18.15 21.75
N PHE A 166 7.90 17.24 21.44
CA PHE A 166 9.34 17.51 21.34
C PHE A 166 9.91 17.01 20.00
N PRO A 167 9.60 17.68 18.87
CA PRO A 167 9.93 17.20 17.53
C PRO A 167 11.43 17.13 17.23
N ASN A 168 12.26 17.89 17.96
CA ASN A 168 13.71 17.91 17.79
C ASN A 168 14.44 16.96 18.74
N CYS A 169 13.72 16.17 19.54
CA CYS A 169 14.30 15.19 20.44
C CYS A 169 14.73 13.93 19.67
N ALA A 170 16.05 13.77 19.50
CA ALA A 170 16.60 12.69 18.68
C ALA A 170 16.29 11.29 19.26
N SER A 171 16.36 11.11 20.58
CA SER A 171 16.08 9.81 21.23
C SER A 171 14.65 9.33 20.97
N VAL A 172 13.67 10.23 21.10
CA VAL A 172 12.25 9.93 20.81
C VAL A 172 12.04 9.67 19.32
N ALA A 173 12.63 10.50 18.46
CA ALA A 173 12.51 10.33 17.01
C ALA A 173 13.14 9.01 16.53
N PHE A 174 14.27 8.61 17.10
CA PHE A 174 14.98 7.37 16.77
C PHE A 174 14.21 6.14 17.23
N LEU A 175 13.64 6.17 18.44
CA LEU A 175 12.76 5.11 18.94
C LEU A 175 11.49 4.99 18.07
N TYR A 176 10.86 6.11 17.72
CA TYR A 176 9.70 6.13 16.83
C TYR A 176 10.04 5.59 15.44
N ALA A 177 11.20 5.97 14.88
CA ALA A 177 11.69 5.48 13.60
C ALA A 177 11.88 3.96 13.62
N GLU A 178 12.52 3.40 14.65
CA GLU A 178 12.72 1.96 14.80
C GLU A 178 11.37 1.19 14.80
N CYS A 179 10.34 1.78 15.43
CA CYS A 179 9.00 1.18 15.50
C CYS A 179 8.17 1.28 14.20
N THR A 180 8.52 2.18 13.28
CA THR A 180 7.66 2.51 12.12
C THR A 180 8.26 2.17 10.77
N VAL A 181 9.58 2.01 10.71
CA VAL A 181 10.34 1.80 9.48
C VAL A 181 9.84 0.63 8.61
N PHE A 182 9.37 -0.45 9.23
CA PHE A 182 8.86 -1.62 8.49
C PHE A 182 7.51 -1.36 7.81
N LYS A 183 6.73 -0.39 8.30
CA LYS A 183 5.44 0.01 7.70
C LYS A 183 5.64 1.08 6.65
N ASP A 184 6.41 2.10 6.98
CA ASP A 184 6.63 3.26 6.11
C ASP A 184 8.09 3.75 6.19
N PRO A 185 8.99 3.13 5.40
CA PRO A 185 10.38 3.52 5.38
C PRO A 185 10.59 4.93 4.78
N GLU A 186 9.66 5.44 3.96
CA GLU A 186 9.80 6.75 3.31
C GLU A 186 9.55 7.89 4.29
N THR A 187 8.46 7.82 5.06
CA THR A 187 8.20 8.80 6.12
C THR A 187 9.27 8.73 7.20
N THR A 188 9.74 7.54 7.54
CA THR A 188 10.86 7.36 8.46
C THR A 188 12.15 8.01 7.95
N SER A 189 12.47 7.85 6.66
CA SER A 189 13.62 8.50 6.03
C SER A 189 13.54 10.03 6.11
N LYS A 190 12.34 10.61 5.91
CA LYS A 190 12.13 12.05 6.00
C LYS A 190 12.32 12.56 7.44
N LEU A 191 11.78 11.82 8.42
CA LEU A 191 11.99 12.13 9.84
C LEU A 191 13.49 12.13 10.19
N LEU A 192 14.24 11.13 9.74
CA LEU A 192 15.68 11.03 10.04
C LEU A 192 16.52 12.11 9.34
N ALA A 193 16.04 12.70 8.24
CA ALA A 193 16.78 13.72 7.51
C ALA A 193 17.03 14.99 8.36
N GLN A 194 16.10 15.34 9.26
CA GLN A 194 16.24 16.51 10.15
C GLN A 194 17.38 16.38 11.19
N PHE A 195 17.93 15.17 11.33
CA PHE A 195 19.02 14.85 12.26
C PHE A 195 20.37 14.63 11.57
N ALA A 196 20.42 14.65 10.24
CA ALA A 196 21.60 14.26 9.46
C ALA A 196 22.85 15.08 9.83
N ASP A 197 22.72 16.41 9.93
CA ASP A 197 23.85 17.30 10.18
C ASP A 197 24.54 17.04 11.52
N ARG A 198 23.76 16.65 12.55
CA ARG A 198 24.24 16.47 13.93
C ARG A 198 24.63 15.03 14.24
N TYR A 199 23.96 14.07 13.61
CA TYR A 199 24.07 12.65 13.96
C TYR A 199 24.69 11.81 12.84
N SER A 200 25.29 12.43 11.81
CA SER A 200 25.94 11.75 10.69
C SER A 200 26.93 10.65 11.11
N ASN A 201 27.69 10.90 12.19
CA ASN A 201 28.67 9.97 12.75
C ASN A 201 28.17 9.24 14.02
N ASN A 202 26.86 9.18 14.27
CA ASN A 202 26.30 8.44 15.39
C ASN A 202 25.96 7.00 14.96
N SER A 203 26.44 6.00 15.71
CA SER A 203 26.26 4.57 15.38
C SER A 203 24.77 4.18 15.23
N HIS A 204 23.92 4.66 16.16
CA HIS A 204 22.49 4.37 16.13
C HIS A 204 21.78 5.05 14.94
N TYR A 205 22.16 6.29 14.60
CA TYR A 205 21.63 6.98 13.42
C TYR A 205 21.98 6.25 12.12
N LEU A 206 23.23 5.80 11.97
CA LEU A 206 23.69 5.00 10.83
C LEU A 206 22.90 3.69 10.72
N TYR A 207 22.65 3.01 11.85
CA TYR A 207 21.81 1.83 11.91
C TYR A 207 20.37 2.09 11.43
N LEU A 208 19.73 3.17 11.90
CA LEU A 208 18.36 3.50 11.47
C LEU A 208 18.29 3.82 9.98
N ARG A 209 19.31 4.49 9.43
CA ARG A 209 19.43 4.69 7.98
C ARG A 209 19.59 3.38 7.22
N ALA A 210 20.40 2.45 7.74
CA ALA A 210 20.53 1.12 7.17
C ALA A 210 19.21 0.34 7.22
N LEU A 211 18.45 0.47 8.31
CA LEU A 211 17.15 -0.16 8.50
C LEU A 211 16.10 0.38 7.51
N VAL A 212 16.09 1.69 7.25
CA VAL A 212 15.29 2.31 6.19
C VAL A 212 15.63 1.71 4.83
N LEU A 213 16.91 1.64 4.48
CA LEU A 213 17.37 1.07 3.21
C LEU A 213 17.01 -0.41 3.09
N TYR A 214 17.12 -1.16 4.18
CA TYR A 214 16.72 -2.56 4.24
C TYR A 214 15.23 -2.76 3.92
N TYR A 215 14.33 -1.97 4.49
CA TYR A 215 12.89 -2.06 4.21
C TYR A 215 12.47 -1.40 2.89
N ARG A 216 13.33 -0.58 2.26
CA ARG A 216 13.06 -0.01 0.93
C ARG A 216 13.12 -1.07 -0.17
N GLY A 217 14.01 -2.05 -0.06
CA GLY A 217 14.16 -3.12 -1.05
C GLY A 217 15.60 -3.59 -1.21
N ASP A 218 15.77 -4.66 -1.99
CA ASP A 218 17.06 -5.34 -2.18
C ASP A 218 18.10 -4.50 -2.93
N SER A 219 17.67 -3.59 -3.81
CA SER A 219 18.55 -2.64 -4.50
C SER A 219 19.38 -1.76 -3.56
N SER A 220 18.93 -1.60 -2.31
CA SER A 220 19.57 -0.74 -1.30
C SER A 220 20.43 -1.52 -0.30
N PHE A 221 20.51 -2.86 -0.41
CA PHE A 221 21.22 -3.71 0.54
C PHE A 221 22.73 -3.42 0.61
N ALA A 222 23.39 -3.17 -0.52
CA ALA A 222 24.82 -2.84 -0.51
C ALA A 222 25.13 -1.61 0.34
N ILE A 223 24.34 -0.55 0.20
CA ILE A 223 24.49 0.69 0.98
C ILE A 223 24.14 0.44 2.45
N ALA A 224 23.08 -0.33 2.73
CA ALA A 224 22.71 -0.69 4.10
C ALA A 224 23.83 -1.46 4.81
N GLN A 225 24.46 -2.42 4.13
CA GLN A 225 25.58 -3.18 4.69
C GLN A 225 26.78 -2.30 5.01
N GLU A 226 27.08 -1.31 4.15
CA GLU A 226 28.19 -0.39 4.38
C GLU A 226 27.95 0.51 5.59
N LEU A 227 26.74 1.06 5.74
CA LEU A 227 26.35 1.81 6.92
C LEU A 227 26.41 0.96 8.20
N LEU A 228 26.06 -0.32 8.12
CA LEU A 228 26.14 -1.24 9.27
C LEU A 228 27.57 -1.55 9.68
N LYS A 229 28.51 -1.66 8.72
CA LYS A 229 29.94 -1.80 9.05
C LYS A 229 30.46 -0.55 9.74
N GLN A 230 30.15 0.63 9.21
CA GLN A 230 30.53 1.90 9.85
C GLN A 230 29.94 2.02 11.26
N ALA A 231 28.67 1.62 11.45
CA ALA A 231 28.05 1.61 12.78
C ALA A 231 28.76 0.64 13.75
N LEU A 232 29.19 -0.54 13.27
CA LEU A 232 29.96 -1.52 14.05
C LEU A 232 31.37 -1.05 14.38
N GLU A 233 32.00 -0.24 13.52
CA GLU A 233 33.31 0.37 13.81
C GLU A 233 33.21 1.38 14.96
N LEU A 234 32.10 2.11 15.04
CA LEU A 234 31.84 3.10 16.10
C LEU A 234 31.37 2.47 17.42
N ASP A 235 30.62 1.37 17.35
CA ASP A 235 30.03 0.69 18.50
C ASP A 235 30.00 -0.85 18.26
N PRO A 236 31.12 -1.54 18.53
CA PRO A 236 31.29 -2.98 18.23
C PRO A 236 30.41 -3.91 19.08
N ASP A 237 30.01 -3.48 20.27
CA ASP A 237 29.28 -4.30 21.24
C ASP A 237 27.77 -4.37 20.92
N ASN A 238 27.29 -3.53 20.01
CA ASN A 238 25.88 -3.45 19.67
C ASN A 238 25.43 -4.62 18.75
N SER A 239 24.81 -5.61 19.37
CA SER A 239 24.36 -6.81 18.69
C SER A 239 23.36 -6.53 17.55
N LYS A 240 22.53 -5.47 17.64
CA LYS A 240 21.52 -5.13 16.62
C LYS A 240 22.13 -4.97 15.23
N PHE A 241 23.31 -4.33 15.15
CA PHE A 241 23.96 -4.06 13.87
C PHE A 241 24.40 -5.35 13.20
N SER A 242 25.05 -6.23 13.97
CA SER A 242 25.51 -7.53 13.49
C SER A 242 24.35 -8.45 13.10
N VAL A 243 23.24 -8.42 13.83
CA VAL A 243 22.03 -9.20 13.55
C VAL A 243 21.41 -8.77 12.23
N LEU A 244 21.23 -7.47 12.00
CA LEU A 244 20.69 -6.96 10.74
C LEU A 244 21.63 -7.26 9.56
N LEU A 245 22.94 -7.08 9.74
CA LEU A 245 23.94 -7.37 8.71
C LEU A 245 23.92 -8.86 8.31
N LYS A 246 23.88 -9.77 9.29
CA LYS A 246 23.76 -11.22 9.05
C LYS A 246 22.47 -11.55 8.33
N LYS A 247 21.35 -10.92 8.72
CA LYS A 247 20.04 -11.11 8.09
C LYS A 247 20.06 -10.71 6.61
N ILE A 248 20.58 -9.52 6.28
CA ILE A 248 20.71 -9.05 4.89
C ILE A 248 21.52 -10.04 4.05
N ARG A 249 22.71 -10.42 4.54
CA ARG A 249 23.59 -11.38 3.86
C ARG A 249 22.92 -12.74 3.66
N ASN A 250 22.15 -13.21 4.63
CA ASN A 250 21.44 -14.48 4.54
C ASN A 250 20.37 -14.44 3.45
N ILE A 251 19.57 -13.37 3.41
CA ILE A 251 18.54 -13.16 2.39
C ILE A 251 19.17 -13.10 0.99
N GLU A 252 20.26 -12.34 0.80
CA GLU A 252 20.96 -12.25 -0.49
C GLU A 252 21.51 -13.59 -0.93
N ARG A 253 22.21 -14.30 -0.03
CA ARG A 253 22.81 -15.60 -0.31
C ARG A 253 21.77 -16.60 -0.81
N HIS A 254 20.65 -16.75 -0.10
CA HIS A 254 19.61 -17.69 -0.47
C HIS A 254 18.83 -17.23 -1.73
N LYS A 255 18.60 -15.94 -1.91
CA LYS A 255 18.02 -15.40 -3.16
C LYS A 255 18.90 -15.71 -4.37
N GLU A 256 20.21 -15.53 -4.25
CA GLU A 256 21.17 -15.81 -5.32
C GLU A 256 21.35 -17.30 -5.57
N ALA A 257 21.39 -18.13 -4.54
CA ALA A 257 21.38 -19.58 -4.66
C ALA A 257 20.13 -20.06 -5.42
N GLY A 258 18.95 -19.57 -5.05
CA GLY A 258 17.70 -19.85 -5.76
C GLY A 258 17.73 -19.41 -7.23
N ASN A 259 18.27 -18.23 -7.53
CA ASN A 259 18.46 -17.76 -8.91
C ASN A 259 19.39 -18.69 -9.70
N ASN A 260 20.46 -19.18 -9.08
CA ASN A 260 21.43 -20.07 -9.70
C ASN A 260 20.83 -21.46 -9.97
N PHE A 261 20.11 -22.06 -9.01
CA PHE A 261 19.41 -23.33 -9.23
C PHE A 261 18.34 -23.22 -10.31
N PHE A 262 17.60 -22.11 -10.35
CA PHE A 262 16.61 -21.86 -11.40
C PHE A 262 17.26 -21.82 -12.79
N ARG A 263 18.41 -21.14 -12.94
CA ARG A 263 19.18 -21.15 -14.20
C ARG A 263 19.68 -22.54 -14.59
N GLN A 264 19.98 -23.39 -13.60
CA GLN A 264 20.39 -24.79 -13.79
C GLN A 264 19.21 -25.75 -14.00
N LYS A 265 17.96 -25.24 -14.10
CA LYS A 265 16.72 -26.04 -14.20
C LYS A 265 16.45 -26.97 -13.00
N CYS A 266 17.12 -26.73 -11.88
CA CYS A 266 16.88 -27.40 -10.60
C CYS A 266 15.77 -26.64 -9.84
N SER A 267 14.55 -26.70 -10.37
CA SER A 267 13.47 -25.81 -9.92
C SER A 267 12.94 -26.13 -8.52
N ARG A 268 13.12 -27.36 -8.01
CA ARG A 268 12.73 -27.72 -6.64
C ARG A 268 13.66 -27.08 -5.61
N GLU A 269 14.95 -27.23 -5.82
CA GLU A 269 16.02 -26.63 -5.02
C GLU A 269 15.91 -25.10 -5.03
N ALA A 270 15.60 -24.51 -6.20
CA ALA A 270 15.33 -23.08 -6.30
C ALA A 270 14.16 -22.62 -5.39
N ILE A 271 13.06 -23.38 -5.35
CA ILE A 271 11.90 -23.07 -4.50
C ILE A 271 12.28 -23.12 -3.02
N GLU A 272 13.08 -24.10 -2.61
CA GLU A 272 13.55 -24.24 -1.22
C GLU A 272 14.40 -23.04 -0.81
N GLU A 273 15.40 -22.68 -1.61
CA GLU A 273 16.29 -21.53 -1.36
C GLU A 273 15.50 -20.21 -1.27
N TYR A 274 14.59 -19.93 -2.21
CA TYR A 274 13.73 -18.74 -2.11
C TYR A 274 12.85 -18.76 -0.86
N THR A 275 12.40 -19.93 -0.44
CA THR A 275 11.56 -20.07 0.76
C THR A 275 12.35 -19.76 2.02
N VAL A 276 13.60 -20.23 2.12
CA VAL A 276 14.51 -19.88 3.21
C VAL A 276 14.78 -18.37 3.23
N ALA A 277 15.00 -17.75 2.07
CA ALA A 277 15.19 -16.30 1.98
C ALA A 277 13.98 -15.50 2.49
N ILE A 278 12.75 -15.93 2.16
CA ILE A 278 11.51 -15.30 2.63
C ILE A 278 11.31 -15.51 4.15
N GLN A 279 11.67 -16.68 4.66
CA GLN A 279 11.52 -17.02 6.08
C GLN A 279 12.55 -16.30 6.96
N ALA A 280 13.70 -15.87 6.41
CA ALA A 280 14.70 -15.10 7.14
C ALA A 280 14.14 -13.76 7.65
N ASP A 281 13.16 -13.17 6.96
CA ASP A 281 12.39 -12.04 7.48
C ASP A 281 11.01 -11.92 6.80
N THR A 282 9.97 -12.37 7.48
CA THR A 282 8.60 -12.29 6.97
C THR A 282 8.02 -10.87 7.00
N THR A 283 8.65 -9.93 7.72
CA THR A 283 8.18 -8.55 7.87
C THR A 283 8.60 -7.65 6.71
N ASN A 284 9.66 -8.00 5.97
CA ASN A 284 10.13 -7.23 4.83
C ASN A 284 9.28 -7.51 3.57
N VAL A 285 8.11 -6.89 3.53
CA VAL A 285 7.11 -7.08 2.48
C VAL A 285 7.66 -6.82 1.08
N ARG A 286 8.43 -5.74 0.90
CA ARG A 286 8.96 -5.35 -0.42
C ARG A 286 9.95 -6.37 -0.98
N VAL A 287 10.90 -6.82 -0.16
CA VAL A 287 11.88 -7.83 -0.56
C VAL A 287 11.19 -9.18 -0.79
N ASN A 288 10.26 -9.56 0.09
CA ASN A 288 9.49 -10.80 -0.05
C ASN A 288 8.65 -10.84 -1.32
N ALA A 289 8.10 -9.70 -1.75
CA ALA A 289 7.36 -9.58 -3.00
C ALA A 289 8.24 -9.91 -4.22
N ILE A 290 9.47 -9.38 -4.25
CA ILE A 290 10.45 -9.66 -5.31
C ILE A 290 10.84 -11.14 -5.33
N ILE A 291 11.18 -11.71 -4.17
CA ILE A 291 11.62 -13.11 -4.07
C ILE A 291 10.48 -14.06 -4.43
N ARG A 292 9.25 -13.80 -3.98
CA ARG A 292 8.06 -14.58 -4.37
C ARG A 292 7.81 -14.49 -5.87
N GLY A 293 8.00 -13.32 -6.47
CA GLY A 293 8.01 -13.18 -7.92
C GLY A 293 8.94 -14.21 -8.57
N ASN A 294 10.21 -14.28 -8.17
CA ASN A 294 11.16 -15.26 -8.68
C ASN A 294 10.75 -16.72 -8.39
N ARG A 295 10.27 -17.00 -7.18
CA ARG A 295 9.80 -18.34 -6.78
C ARG A 295 8.60 -18.82 -7.61
N ALA A 296 7.70 -17.93 -8.00
CA ALA A 296 6.59 -18.26 -8.89
C ALA A 296 7.08 -18.83 -10.23
N ALA A 297 8.22 -18.35 -10.74
CA ALA A 297 8.83 -18.90 -11.97
C ALA A 297 9.22 -20.37 -11.78
N ALA A 298 9.92 -20.67 -10.68
CA ALA A 298 10.34 -22.03 -10.36
C ALA A 298 9.14 -22.96 -10.07
N ARG A 299 8.09 -22.45 -9.43
CA ARG A 299 6.84 -23.19 -9.19
C ARG A 299 6.12 -23.58 -10.49
N MET A 300 6.15 -22.72 -11.50
CA MET A 300 5.59 -23.05 -12.82
C MET A 300 6.31 -24.23 -13.48
N ASP A 301 7.64 -24.31 -13.37
CA ASP A 301 8.41 -25.41 -13.96
C ASP A 301 8.04 -26.77 -13.36
N VAL A 302 7.75 -26.81 -12.05
CA VAL A 302 7.30 -28.02 -11.34
C VAL A 302 5.79 -28.25 -11.45
N LYS A 303 5.07 -27.42 -12.23
CA LYS A 303 3.61 -27.47 -12.44
C LYS A 303 2.77 -27.21 -11.16
N ASP A 304 3.35 -26.55 -10.17
CA ASP A 304 2.60 -26.01 -9.01
C ASP A 304 1.97 -24.66 -9.37
N PHE A 305 0.88 -24.72 -10.17
CA PHE A 305 0.20 -23.52 -10.65
C PHE A 305 -0.52 -22.76 -9.53
N GLN A 306 -1.06 -23.47 -8.53
CA GLN A 306 -1.72 -22.82 -7.41
C GLN A 306 -0.74 -22.04 -6.54
N GLY A 307 0.42 -22.64 -6.21
CA GLY A 307 1.46 -21.96 -5.47
C GLY A 307 2.10 -20.81 -6.25
N ALA A 308 2.24 -20.95 -7.58
CA ALA A 308 2.71 -19.87 -8.44
C ALA A 308 1.74 -18.69 -8.47
N LEU A 309 0.43 -18.94 -8.53
CA LEU A 309 -0.60 -17.91 -8.50
C LEU A 309 -0.53 -17.10 -7.20
N LEU A 310 -0.47 -17.78 -6.05
CA LEU A 310 -0.35 -17.13 -4.74
C LEU A 310 0.90 -16.25 -4.61
N ASP A 311 2.02 -16.68 -5.18
CA ASP A 311 3.25 -15.90 -5.16
C ASP A 311 3.18 -14.68 -6.08
N CYS A 312 2.61 -14.82 -7.29
CA CYS A 312 2.37 -13.70 -8.19
C CYS A 312 1.40 -12.67 -7.59
N ASP A 313 0.29 -13.12 -7.00
CA ASP A 313 -0.70 -12.25 -6.38
C ASP A 313 -0.11 -11.50 -5.18
N TYR A 314 0.65 -12.18 -4.34
CA TYR A 314 1.37 -11.52 -3.25
C TYR A 314 2.32 -10.45 -3.78
N ALA A 315 3.11 -10.77 -4.81
CA ALA A 315 4.09 -9.84 -5.35
C ALA A 315 3.43 -8.57 -5.93
N ILE A 316 2.38 -8.72 -6.74
CA ILE A 316 1.63 -7.62 -7.35
C ILE A 316 0.92 -6.78 -6.28
N LYS A 317 0.23 -7.42 -5.34
CA LYS A 317 -0.47 -6.73 -4.23
C LYS A 317 0.47 -5.87 -3.38
N ASN A 318 1.75 -6.26 -3.31
CA ASN A 318 2.76 -5.56 -2.52
C ASN A 318 3.68 -4.67 -3.37
N GLY A 319 3.19 -4.21 -4.53
CA GLY A 319 3.79 -3.12 -5.29
C GLY A 319 4.82 -3.54 -6.35
N VAL A 320 4.95 -4.84 -6.65
CA VAL A 320 5.75 -5.26 -7.79
C VAL A 320 4.96 -5.06 -9.07
N ASP A 321 5.24 -3.95 -9.75
CA ASP A 321 4.70 -3.64 -11.06
C ASP A 321 5.71 -4.04 -12.15
N SER A 322 5.48 -5.20 -12.79
CA SER A 322 6.41 -5.74 -13.78
C SER A 322 5.70 -6.54 -14.85
N ALA A 323 5.92 -6.17 -16.11
CA ALA A 323 5.40 -6.91 -17.27
C ALA A 323 5.72 -8.40 -17.21
N LYS A 324 6.93 -8.78 -16.75
CA LYS A 324 7.33 -10.19 -16.60
C LYS A 324 6.48 -10.93 -15.57
N LEU A 325 6.08 -10.26 -14.50
CA LEU A 325 5.28 -10.86 -13.43
C LEU A 325 3.81 -11.00 -13.85
N TYR A 326 3.23 -10.01 -14.53
CA TYR A 326 1.89 -10.12 -15.09
C TYR A 326 1.81 -11.20 -16.17
N ALA A 327 2.76 -11.24 -17.11
CA ALA A 327 2.82 -12.32 -18.10
C ALA A 327 2.96 -13.70 -17.42
N ARG A 328 3.70 -13.79 -16.32
CA ARG A 328 3.81 -15.01 -15.51
C ARG A 328 2.46 -15.41 -14.91
N ARG A 329 1.77 -14.48 -14.25
CA ARG A 329 0.45 -14.74 -13.65
C ARG A 329 -0.60 -15.10 -14.71
N SER A 330 -0.57 -14.44 -15.87
CA SER A 330 -1.42 -14.78 -17.02
C SER A 330 -1.26 -16.24 -17.45
N ARG A 331 -0.01 -16.69 -17.67
CA ARG A 331 0.28 -18.08 -18.04
C ARG A 331 -0.19 -19.07 -16.97
N VAL A 332 -0.07 -18.71 -15.69
CA VAL A 332 -0.58 -19.54 -14.59
C VAL A 332 -2.11 -19.62 -14.63
N ARG A 333 -2.79 -18.49 -14.81
CA ARG A 333 -4.26 -18.41 -14.91
C ARG A 333 -4.80 -19.16 -16.11
N GLU A 334 -4.13 -19.10 -17.26
CA GLU A 334 -4.45 -19.90 -18.44
C GLU A 334 -4.44 -21.40 -18.12
N ARG A 335 -3.46 -21.86 -17.32
CA ARG A 335 -3.34 -23.27 -16.90
C ARG A 335 -4.36 -23.69 -15.85
N LEU A 336 -5.04 -22.73 -15.22
CA LEU A 336 -6.12 -22.93 -14.26
C LEU A 336 -7.50 -22.64 -14.88
N ASP A 337 -7.59 -22.54 -16.21
CA ASP A 337 -8.80 -22.23 -16.98
C ASP A 337 -9.45 -20.87 -16.61
N MET A 338 -8.70 -19.97 -15.97
CA MET A 338 -9.11 -18.61 -15.64
C MET A 338 -8.84 -17.66 -16.82
N TYR A 339 -9.48 -17.93 -17.95
CA TYR A 339 -9.12 -17.32 -19.23
C TYR A 339 -9.30 -15.80 -19.32
N ASP A 340 -10.36 -15.26 -18.71
CA ASP A 340 -10.62 -13.81 -18.72
C ASP A 340 -9.54 -13.06 -17.92
N ASP A 341 -9.22 -13.56 -16.73
CA ASP A 341 -8.16 -13.01 -15.89
C ASP A 341 -6.77 -13.16 -16.53
N ALA A 342 -6.55 -14.25 -17.28
CA ALA A 342 -5.32 -14.47 -18.03
C ALA A 342 -5.16 -13.44 -19.16
N LEU A 343 -6.23 -13.13 -19.89
CA LEU A 343 -6.21 -12.11 -20.94
C LEU A 343 -5.95 -10.72 -20.37
N HIS A 344 -6.62 -10.37 -19.28
CA HIS A 344 -6.42 -9.09 -18.59
C HIS A 344 -4.95 -8.91 -18.17
N ASP A 345 -4.36 -9.92 -17.52
CA ASP A 345 -2.95 -9.85 -17.11
C ASP A 345 -1.98 -9.75 -18.29
N MET A 346 -2.21 -10.49 -19.37
CA MET A 346 -1.33 -10.44 -20.55
C MET A 346 -1.46 -9.11 -21.28
N GLN A 347 -2.66 -8.53 -21.32
CA GLN A 347 -2.88 -7.21 -21.87
C GLN A 347 -2.10 -6.16 -21.08
N HIS A 348 -2.20 -6.19 -19.76
CA HIS A 348 -1.45 -5.27 -18.91
C HIS A 348 0.07 -5.48 -19.03
N ALA A 349 0.53 -6.72 -19.16
CA ALA A 349 1.92 -7.00 -19.46
C ALA A 349 2.39 -6.37 -20.79
N ALA A 350 1.54 -6.39 -21.84
CA ALA A 350 1.82 -5.79 -23.14
C ALA A 350 1.76 -4.26 -23.13
N GLU A 351 0.92 -3.66 -22.28
CA GLU A 351 0.88 -2.21 -22.05
C GLU A 351 2.19 -1.70 -21.40
N ILE A 352 2.75 -2.46 -20.46
CA ILE A 352 4.02 -2.13 -19.81
C ILE A 352 5.21 -2.43 -20.75
N ASP A 353 5.17 -3.55 -21.47
CA ASP A 353 6.25 -3.98 -22.36
C ASP A 353 5.71 -4.65 -23.64
N ASN A 354 5.87 -3.94 -24.75
CA ASN A 354 5.39 -4.33 -26.09
C ASN A 354 5.87 -5.72 -26.56
N LYS A 355 6.91 -6.32 -25.94
CA LYS A 355 7.34 -7.68 -26.28
C LYS A 355 6.25 -8.73 -26.04
N PHE A 356 5.29 -8.46 -25.15
CA PHE A 356 4.19 -9.38 -24.84
C PHE A 356 3.00 -9.26 -25.80
N THR A 357 2.99 -8.27 -26.71
CA THR A 357 1.89 -8.07 -27.66
C THR A 357 1.66 -9.28 -28.56
N ALA A 358 2.73 -9.91 -29.06
CA ALA A 358 2.61 -11.12 -29.87
C ALA A 358 2.00 -12.29 -29.08
N GLU A 359 2.43 -12.45 -27.81
CA GLU A 359 1.91 -13.48 -26.92
C GLU A 359 0.44 -13.24 -26.56
N LEU A 360 0.03 -11.98 -26.37
CA LEU A 360 -1.37 -11.59 -26.17
C LEU A 360 -2.25 -12.01 -27.35
N GLN A 361 -1.81 -11.76 -28.58
CA GLN A 361 -2.60 -12.16 -29.76
C GLN A 361 -2.75 -13.67 -29.85
N GLN A 362 -1.69 -14.43 -29.55
CA GLN A 362 -1.76 -15.88 -29.50
C GLN A 362 -2.67 -16.37 -28.37
N LEU A 363 -2.62 -15.75 -27.19
CA LEU A 363 -3.50 -16.08 -26.07
C LEU A 363 -4.97 -15.82 -26.42
N LYS A 364 -5.29 -14.70 -27.09
CA LYS A 364 -6.66 -14.42 -27.57
C LYS A 364 -7.19 -15.55 -28.45
N VAL A 365 -6.39 -16.04 -29.38
CA VAL A 365 -6.77 -17.18 -30.23
C VAL A 365 -6.98 -18.45 -29.41
N ARG A 366 -6.09 -18.76 -28.47
CA ARG A 366 -6.21 -19.95 -27.60
C ARG A 366 -7.44 -19.88 -26.70
N VAL A 367 -7.70 -18.73 -26.07
CA VAL A 367 -8.89 -18.51 -25.24
C VAL A 367 -10.15 -18.61 -26.07
N LYS A 368 -10.18 -18.02 -27.27
CA LYS A 368 -11.32 -18.14 -28.18
C LYS A 368 -11.63 -19.59 -28.53
N ARG A 369 -10.59 -20.39 -28.80
CA ARG A 369 -10.71 -21.83 -29.04
C ARG A 369 -11.14 -22.60 -27.79
N ALA A 370 -10.65 -22.24 -26.61
CA ALA A 370 -11.00 -22.91 -25.35
C ALA A 370 -12.44 -22.60 -24.90
N LYS A 371 -12.93 -21.39 -25.18
CA LYS A 371 -14.32 -20.98 -24.97
C LYS A 371 -15.28 -21.44 -26.08
N ARG A 372 -14.75 -22.15 -27.08
CA ARG A 372 -15.56 -22.67 -28.18
C ARG A 372 -16.62 -23.63 -27.64
N CYS A 373 -17.84 -23.45 -28.11
CA CYS A 373 -18.99 -24.25 -27.70
C CYS A 373 -18.89 -25.57 -28.44
N ASP A 374 -18.94 -26.67 -27.70
CA ASP A 374 -19.04 -27.99 -28.32
C ASP A 374 -20.48 -28.23 -28.76
N TYR A 375 -20.80 -27.88 -30.02
CA TYR A 375 -22.14 -28.05 -30.59
C TYR A 375 -22.61 -29.51 -30.61
N TYR A 376 -21.69 -30.49 -30.71
CA TYR A 376 -22.05 -31.90 -30.63
C TYR A 376 -22.54 -32.24 -29.22
N LYS A 377 -21.84 -31.74 -28.19
CA LYS A 377 -22.23 -31.93 -26.78
C LYS A 377 -23.54 -31.22 -26.44
N ILE A 378 -23.82 -30.05 -27.02
CA ILE A 378 -25.08 -29.32 -26.82
C ILE A 378 -26.28 -30.15 -27.32
N LEU A 379 -26.13 -30.85 -28.44
CA LEU A 379 -27.16 -31.70 -29.02
C LEU A 379 -27.12 -33.16 -28.54
N ASP A 380 -26.25 -33.50 -27.58
CA ASP A 380 -26.09 -34.88 -27.08
C ASP A 380 -25.73 -35.87 -28.20
N LEU A 381 -24.81 -35.45 -29.08
CA LEU A 381 -24.33 -36.20 -30.25
C LEU A 381 -22.90 -36.73 -30.04
N SER A 382 -22.57 -37.77 -30.80
CA SER A 382 -21.19 -38.26 -30.88
C SER A 382 -20.28 -37.22 -31.57
N PRO A 383 -19.00 -37.10 -31.17
CA PRO A 383 -18.08 -36.20 -31.85
C PRO A 383 -17.95 -36.54 -33.34
N ASN A 384 -18.06 -35.53 -34.20
CA ASN A 384 -18.05 -35.68 -35.67
C ASN A 384 -19.22 -36.49 -36.26
N GLU A 385 -20.37 -36.58 -35.57
CA GLU A 385 -21.56 -37.28 -36.08
C GLU A 385 -21.87 -36.84 -37.51
N SER A 386 -21.84 -37.78 -38.46
CA SER A 386 -21.95 -37.50 -39.90
C SER A 386 -23.37 -37.63 -40.45
N ASP A 387 -24.25 -38.34 -39.75
CA ASP A 387 -25.61 -38.62 -40.21
C ASP A 387 -26.57 -37.46 -39.92
N ASP A 388 -27.01 -36.78 -40.98
CA ASP A 388 -27.97 -35.67 -40.93
C ASP A 388 -29.31 -36.08 -40.27
N SER A 389 -29.74 -37.34 -40.44
CA SER A 389 -30.98 -37.82 -39.81
C SER A 389 -30.86 -37.90 -38.29
N THR A 390 -29.68 -38.27 -37.80
CA THR A 390 -29.35 -38.34 -36.38
C THR A 390 -29.22 -36.95 -35.77
N ILE A 391 -28.58 -36.01 -36.47
CA ILE A 391 -28.49 -34.59 -36.05
C ILE A 391 -29.90 -33.98 -35.92
N LYS A 392 -30.77 -34.15 -36.92
CA LYS A 392 -32.17 -33.66 -36.90
C LYS A 392 -32.99 -34.27 -35.78
N ARG A 393 -32.84 -35.57 -35.53
CA ARG A 393 -33.54 -36.27 -34.44
C ARG A 393 -33.09 -35.77 -33.07
N ALA A 394 -31.79 -35.54 -32.89
CA ALA A 394 -31.22 -35.00 -31.66
C ALA A 394 -31.69 -33.56 -31.40
N TYR A 395 -31.69 -32.70 -32.42
CA TYR A 395 -32.28 -31.36 -32.36
C TYR A 395 -33.76 -31.40 -31.95
N LYS A 396 -34.57 -32.23 -32.61
CA LYS A 396 -36.00 -32.37 -32.29
C LYS A 396 -36.23 -32.76 -30.83
N LYS A 397 -35.44 -33.72 -30.33
CA LYS A 397 -35.47 -34.18 -28.93
C LYS A 397 -35.09 -33.05 -27.96
N ALA A 398 -34.02 -32.31 -28.26
CA ALA A 398 -33.52 -31.22 -27.43
C ALA A 398 -34.50 -30.03 -27.39
N CYS A 399 -35.10 -29.64 -28.53
CA CYS A 399 -36.13 -28.60 -28.59
C CYS A 399 -37.38 -28.96 -27.79
N LEU A 400 -37.86 -30.21 -27.86
CA LEU A 400 -38.99 -30.67 -27.05
C LEU A 400 -38.71 -30.63 -25.54
N GLN A 401 -37.45 -30.81 -25.14
CA GLN A 401 -37.04 -30.78 -23.74
C GLN A 401 -36.98 -29.35 -23.19
N TRP A 402 -36.45 -28.42 -23.98
CA TRP A 402 -36.17 -27.03 -23.57
C TRP A 402 -37.13 -25.99 -24.15
N HIS A 403 -38.27 -26.41 -24.72
CA HIS A 403 -39.25 -25.50 -25.29
C HIS A 403 -39.82 -24.52 -24.23
N PRO A 404 -39.94 -23.21 -24.53
CA PRO A 404 -40.44 -22.21 -23.58
C PRO A 404 -41.76 -22.57 -22.90
N ASP A 405 -42.70 -23.17 -23.64
CA ASP A 405 -44.01 -23.57 -23.10
C ASP A 405 -43.91 -24.60 -21.96
N LYS A 406 -42.91 -25.48 -21.99
CA LYS A 406 -42.72 -26.51 -20.95
C LYS A 406 -42.21 -25.91 -19.64
N TRP A 407 -41.60 -24.73 -19.71
CA TRP A 407 -40.98 -24.01 -18.61
C TRP A 407 -41.72 -22.70 -18.28
N ALA A 408 -42.90 -22.47 -18.85
CA ALA A 408 -43.68 -21.25 -18.68
C ALA A 408 -44.14 -21.00 -17.23
N HIS A 409 -44.28 -22.07 -16.44
CA HIS A 409 -44.66 -22.00 -15.02
C HIS A 409 -43.47 -22.20 -14.05
N ALA A 410 -42.25 -22.30 -14.58
CA ALA A 410 -41.04 -22.43 -13.77
C ALA A 410 -40.63 -21.08 -13.14
N SER A 411 -39.67 -21.12 -12.22
CA SER A 411 -39.10 -19.90 -11.65
C SER A 411 -38.43 -19.02 -12.72
N GLU A 412 -38.27 -17.73 -12.43
CA GLU A 412 -37.61 -16.77 -13.33
C GLU A 412 -36.22 -17.26 -13.80
N GLU A 413 -35.46 -17.85 -12.88
CA GLU A 413 -34.12 -18.39 -13.13
C GLU A 413 -34.14 -19.63 -14.03
N GLU A 414 -35.08 -20.55 -13.80
CA GLU A 414 -35.24 -21.76 -14.60
C GLU A 414 -35.73 -21.44 -16.02
N ARG A 415 -36.65 -20.46 -16.15
CA ARG A 415 -37.11 -19.97 -17.45
C ARG A 415 -35.97 -19.34 -18.25
N ALA A 416 -35.16 -18.49 -17.61
CA ALA A 416 -33.99 -17.89 -18.24
C ALA A 416 -32.95 -18.96 -18.65
N HIS A 417 -32.76 -20.00 -17.82
CA HIS A 417 -31.88 -21.12 -18.16
C HIS A 417 -32.39 -21.92 -19.37
N ALA A 418 -33.70 -22.23 -19.39
CA ALA A 418 -34.32 -22.97 -20.48
C ALA A 418 -34.27 -22.17 -21.80
N GLU A 419 -34.53 -20.86 -21.75
CA GLU A 419 -34.42 -19.98 -22.91
C GLU A 419 -32.99 -19.92 -23.45
N LYS A 420 -31.99 -19.83 -22.57
CA LYS A 420 -30.57 -19.90 -22.96
C LYS A 420 -30.24 -21.23 -23.63
N LYS A 421 -30.63 -22.36 -23.03
CA LYS A 421 -30.44 -23.69 -23.61
C LYS A 421 -31.10 -23.84 -24.97
N PHE A 422 -32.31 -23.31 -25.12
CA PHE A 422 -33.03 -23.34 -26.39
C PHE A 422 -32.30 -22.56 -27.49
N LYS A 423 -31.72 -21.39 -27.17
CA LYS A 423 -30.87 -20.62 -28.08
C LYS A 423 -29.61 -21.38 -28.48
N ASP A 424 -28.89 -21.95 -27.50
CA ASP A 424 -27.68 -22.76 -27.73
C ASP A 424 -27.96 -23.96 -28.65
N ILE A 425 -29.12 -24.63 -28.46
CA ILE A 425 -29.57 -25.78 -29.29
C ILE A 425 -29.85 -25.36 -30.73
N ALA A 426 -30.52 -24.22 -30.92
CA ALA A 426 -30.82 -23.68 -32.25
C ALA A 426 -29.53 -23.29 -33.01
N GLU A 427 -28.59 -22.66 -32.30
CA GLU A 427 -27.28 -22.32 -32.85
C GLU A 427 -26.49 -23.59 -33.24
N ALA A 428 -26.42 -24.57 -32.33
CA ALA A 428 -25.74 -25.85 -32.57
C ALA A 428 -26.30 -26.56 -33.81
N PHE A 429 -27.62 -26.63 -33.95
CA PHE A 429 -28.24 -27.25 -35.12
C PHE A 429 -27.96 -26.46 -36.40
N GLY A 430 -28.06 -25.12 -36.37
CA GLY A 430 -27.78 -24.27 -37.52
C GLY A 430 -26.35 -24.35 -38.06
N VAL A 431 -25.40 -24.76 -37.21
CA VAL A 431 -24.01 -25.05 -37.61
C VAL A 431 -23.85 -26.49 -38.10
N LEU A 432 -24.38 -27.48 -37.37
CA LEU A 432 -24.18 -28.89 -37.68
C LEU A 432 -25.04 -29.42 -38.85
N SER A 433 -26.19 -28.78 -39.15
CA SER A 433 -27.08 -29.20 -40.23
C SER A 433 -26.61 -28.75 -41.62
N ASP A 434 -25.77 -27.72 -41.71
CA ASP A 434 -25.21 -27.22 -42.97
C ASP A 434 -23.83 -27.86 -43.22
N PRO A 435 -23.64 -28.66 -44.29
CA PRO A 435 -22.37 -29.33 -44.58
C PRO A 435 -21.16 -28.39 -44.66
N LYS A 436 -21.35 -27.14 -45.12
CA LYS A 436 -20.26 -26.16 -45.22
C LYS A 436 -19.91 -25.59 -43.85
N LYS A 437 -20.91 -25.17 -43.07
CA LYS A 437 -20.70 -24.63 -41.70
C LYS A 437 -20.14 -25.70 -40.78
N LYS A 438 -20.66 -26.92 -40.85
CA LYS A 438 -20.13 -28.08 -40.13
C LYS A 438 -18.66 -28.34 -40.47
N ARG A 439 -18.28 -28.34 -41.75
CA ARG A 439 -16.87 -28.51 -42.15
C ARG A 439 -15.98 -27.38 -41.63
N LEU A 440 -16.46 -26.13 -41.64
CA LEU A 440 -15.74 -24.99 -41.04
C LEU A 440 -15.63 -25.12 -39.52
N TYR A 441 -16.67 -25.65 -38.88
CA TYR A 441 -16.68 -25.94 -37.46
C TYR A 441 -15.69 -27.06 -37.11
N ASP A 442 -15.77 -28.21 -37.77
CA ASP A 442 -14.90 -29.37 -37.55
C ASP A 442 -13.43 -29.05 -37.87
N SER A 443 -13.16 -28.17 -38.83
CA SER A 443 -11.79 -27.70 -39.16
C SER A 443 -11.25 -26.60 -38.24
N GLY A 444 -12.04 -26.13 -37.27
CA GLY A 444 -11.64 -25.06 -36.34
C GLY A 444 -11.55 -23.67 -36.96
N GLN A 445 -12.12 -23.47 -38.16
CA GLN A 445 -12.14 -22.20 -38.89
C GLN A 445 -13.40 -21.37 -38.62
N MET A 446 -14.42 -21.96 -38.01
CA MET A 446 -15.64 -21.27 -37.58
C MET A 446 -15.50 -20.81 -36.13
N ASP A 447 -15.46 -19.50 -35.94
CA ASP A 447 -15.49 -18.84 -34.63
C ASP A 447 -16.93 -18.79 -34.08
N ASN A 448 -17.07 -18.95 -32.76
CA ASN A 448 -18.34 -18.83 -32.03
C ASN A 448 -18.98 -17.44 -32.09
N ASP A 449 -18.27 -16.42 -32.57
CA ASP A 449 -18.79 -15.06 -32.68
C ASP A 449 -19.70 -14.94 -33.90
N VAL A 450 -20.85 -15.59 -33.81
CA VAL A 450 -22.04 -15.26 -34.59
C VAL A 450 -22.94 -14.34 -33.75
N GLU A 451 -22.35 -13.41 -32.99
CA GLU A 451 -23.11 -12.29 -32.39
C GLU A 451 -23.48 -11.19 -33.42
N GLY A 452 -23.22 -11.41 -34.72
CA GLY A 452 -23.47 -10.41 -35.77
C GLY A 452 -23.98 -10.92 -37.12
N SER A 453 -24.17 -12.23 -37.35
CA SER A 453 -24.59 -12.72 -38.68
C SER A 453 -26.11 -12.82 -38.89
N TYR A 454 -26.88 -11.90 -38.30
CA TYR A 454 -28.20 -11.55 -38.84
C TYR A 454 -28.10 -10.63 -40.06
N GLN A 455 -26.90 -10.20 -40.45
CA GLN A 455 -26.66 -9.42 -41.65
C GLN A 455 -25.51 -10.01 -42.47
N ALA A 456 -25.86 -10.48 -43.67
CA ALA A 456 -25.02 -10.74 -44.85
C ALA A 456 -25.05 -12.18 -45.39
N SER A 457 -26.23 -12.63 -45.81
CA SER A 457 -26.39 -13.37 -47.07
C SER A 457 -27.84 -13.22 -47.52
N THR A 458 -28.01 -12.47 -48.59
CA THR A 458 -29.24 -12.26 -49.37
C THR A 458 -30.22 -13.43 -49.30
N GLY A 459 -31.41 -13.21 -48.72
CA GLY A 459 -32.59 -13.98 -49.10
C GLY A 459 -33.62 -14.40 -48.06
N PHE A 460 -33.59 -14.04 -46.78
CA PHE A 460 -34.73 -14.30 -45.86
C PHE A 460 -34.84 -13.22 -44.76
N PRO A 461 -36.04 -12.65 -44.48
CA PRO A 461 -36.21 -11.56 -43.53
C PRO A 461 -36.40 -12.05 -42.09
N ALA A 462 -35.80 -11.33 -41.16
CA ALA A 462 -35.67 -11.65 -39.74
C ALA A 462 -36.98 -11.58 -38.92
N GLY A 463 -37.21 -12.59 -38.08
CA GLY A 463 -38.14 -12.55 -36.95
C GLY A 463 -37.99 -13.76 -36.04
N ASN A 464 -38.21 -13.59 -34.74
CA ASN A 464 -38.31 -14.67 -33.74
C ASN A 464 -39.38 -15.73 -34.11
N GLU A 465 -40.22 -15.43 -35.10
CA GLU A 465 -41.19 -16.31 -35.74
C GLU A 465 -40.54 -17.43 -36.58
N ASP A 466 -39.29 -17.29 -37.05
CA ASP A 466 -38.69 -18.24 -37.99
C ASP A 466 -38.16 -19.52 -37.33
N VAL A 467 -37.76 -19.47 -36.06
CA VAL A 467 -37.40 -20.69 -35.31
C VAL A 467 -38.65 -21.56 -35.09
N ILE A 468 -39.78 -20.91 -34.81
CA ILE A 468 -41.09 -21.55 -34.68
C ILE A 468 -41.60 -22.00 -36.06
N ASN A 469 -41.34 -21.27 -37.15
CA ASN A 469 -41.74 -21.66 -38.50
C ASN A 469 -40.89 -22.81 -39.08
N ILE A 470 -39.59 -22.87 -38.80
CA ILE A 470 -38.72 -24.02 -39.14
C ILE A 470 -39.15 -25.25 -38.33
N MET A 471 -39.54 -25.06 -37.06
CA MET A 471 -40.11 -26.09 -36.22
C MET A 471 -41.47 -26.56 -36.78
N ASN A 472 -42.37 -25.64 -37.15
CA ASN A 472 -43.66 -25.98 -37.75
C ASN A 472 -43.53 -26.68 -39.11
N MET A 473 -42.54 -26.31 -39.94
CA MET A 473 -42.27 -27.02 -41.20
C MET A 473 -41.74 -28.45 -40.96
N MET A 474 -40.89 -28.68 -39.95
CA MET A 474 -40.35 -30.02 -39.67
C MET A 474 -41.29 -30.93 -38.85
N PHE A 475 -42.20 -30.34 -38.06
CA PHE A 475 -43.22 -31.10 -37.31
C PHE A 475 -44.51 -31.32 -38.12
N SER A 476 -44.67 -30.65 -39.26
CA SER A 476 -45.79 -30.84 -40.20
C SER A 476 -45.68 -32.09 -41.06
N ASP A 477 -44.48 -32.64 -41.29
CA ASP A 477 -44.25 -33.67 -42.33
C ASP A 477 -44.16 -35.11 -41.80
N GLY A 478 -44.70 -35.38 -40.61
CA GLY A 478 -44.68 -36.69 -39.98
C GLY A 478 -46.05 -37.10 -39.45
N ARG A 479 -46.81 -37.84 -40.27
CA ARG A 479 -48.04 -38.55 -39.87
C ARG A 479 -47.83 -39.35 -38.57
N MET A 480 -48.52 -38.96 -37.50
CA MET A 480 -48.98 -39.88 -36.44
C MET A 480 -50.15 -39.24 -35.66
N GLY A 481 -51.35 -39.78 -35.90
CA GLY A 481 -52.39 -40.06 -34.90
C GLY A 481 -52.88 -38.95 -33.96
N GLY A 482 -53.94 -38.26 -34.40
CA GLY A 482 -55.18 -38.04 -33.65
C GLY A 482 -55.15 -37.40 -32.26
N PHE A 483 -55.56 -36.13 -32.17
CA PHE A 483 -56.48 -35.69 -31.11
C PHE A 483 -57.45 -34.63 -31.66
N SER A 484 -58.70 -34.81 -31.26
CA SER A 484 -59.92 -34.13 -31.71
C SER A 484 -60.22 -32.92 -30.83
N ASN A 485 -60.59 -31.83 -31.51
CA ASN A 485 -61.49 -30.73 -31.12
C ASN A 485 -61.23 -29.87 -29.86
N GLY A 486 -61.27 -28.55 -30.09
CA GLY A 486 -61.33 -27.53 -29.06
C GLY A 486 -61.29 -26.11 -29.65
N THR A 487 -62.33 -25.77 -30.41
CA THR A 487 -62.65 -24.44 -30.94
C THR A 487 -62.30 -23.27 -29.99
N PHE A 488 -61.60 -22.25 -30.50
CA PHE A 488 -61.79 -20.88 -30.00
C PHE A 488 -61.84 -19.87 -31.14
N GLN A 489 -62.90 -19.07 -31.10
CA GLN A 489 -63.38 -18.19 -32.14
C GLN A 489 -62.50 -16.95 -32.33
N ARG A 490 -62.41 -16.56 -33.60
CA ARG A 490 -61.94 -15.28 -34.10
C ARG A 490 -63.03 -14.23 -33.87
N THR A 491 -62.77 -13.22 -33.05
CA THR A 491 -63.55 -11.97 -33.02
C THR A 491 -62.61 -10.78 -33.20
N THR A 492 -62.61 -10.27 -34.44
CA THR A 492 -62.15 -8.94 -34.84
C THR A 492 -63.24 -7.91 -34.53
N PHE A 493 -62.90 -6.80 -33.86
CA PHE A 493 -63.46 -5.43 -33.92
C PHE A 493 -62.97 -4.68 -32.66
N GLY A 494 -62.51 -3.42 -32.66
CA GLY A 494 -62.37 -2.40 -33.66
C GLY A 494 -61.53 -1.23 -33.12
N ARG A 495 -61.07 -0.38 -34.03
CA ARG A 495 -60.38 0.91 -33.81
C ARG A 495 -61.27 1.92 -33.09
N GLY A 496 -60.67 2.78 -32.25
CA GLY A 496 -61.12 4.17 -32.10
C GLY A 496 -60.73 4.88 -30.80
N GLY A 497 -60.07 6.04 -30.92
CA GLY A 497 -60.35 7.18 -30.04
C GLY A 497 -59.20 7.76 -29.19
N LYS A 498 -58.56 8.83 -29.70
CA LYS A 498 -57.76 9.81 -28.94
C LYS A 498 -58.60 10.57 -27.90
N ARG A 499 -58.04 10.94 -26.74
CA ARG A 499 -57.92 12.35 -26.29
C ARG A 499 -57.06 12.55 -25.03
N ARG A 500 -56.43 13.73 -25.01
CA ARG A 500 -55.55 14.36 -24.01
C ARG A 500 -56.22 14.58 -22.64
N GLY A 501 -55.40 14.60 -21.60
CA GLY A 501 -55.68 15.28 -20.32
C GLY A 501 -54.38 15.47 -19.53
N ASN A 502 -54.02 16.73 -19.28
CA ASN A 502 -52.81 17.22 -18.65
C ASN A 502 -53.12 17.54 -17.17
N ALA A 503 -52.25 17.23 -16.20
CA ALA A 503 -52.20 17.91 -14.91
C ALA A 503 -50.91 17.58 -14.13
N ASN A 504 -50.05 18.58 -14.02
CA ASN A 504 -49.09 18.77 -12.93
C ASN A 504 -49.82 18.90 -11.59
N SER A 505 -49.25 18.35 -10.52
CA SER A 505 -49.11 19.07 -9.25
C SER A 505 -48.17 18.35 -8.28
N PHE A 506 -47.14 19.08 -7.88
CA PHE A 506 -46.37 18.99 -6.64
C PHE A 506 -47.18 18.53 -5.41
N PHE A 507 -46.55 17.75 -4.52
CA PHE A 507 -46.54 18.04 -3.08
C PHE A 507 -45.37 17.36 -2.37
N THR A 508 -44.72 18.16 -1.52
CA THR A 508 -43.58 17.91 -0.64
C THR A 508 -44.02 17.51 0.78
N TYR A 509 -43.04 17.05 1.61
CA TYR A 509 -43.04 16.80 3.07
C TYR A 509 -43.69 15.47 3.54
N SER A 510 -43.21 14.75 4.58
CA SER A 510 -42.28 15.06 5.66
C SER A 510 -41.56 13.81 6.21
N GLN A 511 -40.53 14.10 7.02
CA GLN A 511 -39.81 13.27 7.98
C GLN A 511 -40.65 12.23 8.76
N PHE A 512 -40.05 11.04 8.97
CA PHE A 512 -39.63 10.53 10.28
C PHE A 512 -38.32 9.75 10.12
#